data_AF-A0A6G2G353-F1
#
_entry.id   AF-A0A6G2G353-F1
#
_cell.length_a   1.000
_cell.length_b   1.000
_cell.length_c   1.000
_cell.angle_alpha   90.00
_cell.angle_beta   90.00
_cell.angle_gamma   90.00
#
_symmetry.space_group_name_H-M   'P 1'
#
loop_
_entity.id
_entity.type
_entity.pdbx_description
1 polymer ?
#
loop_
_entity_poly.entity_id
_entity_poly.type
_entity_poly.pdbx_seq_one_letter_code
_entity_poly.pdbx_strand_id
1 'polypeptide(L)' 'RARGPAEFALAGAGVALGEHVTSLAFAAAPASIASPVINTQAVVAVLLGGVVLRERAFGTRLVAAALAVTGVGLIAL' A
#
# COMPACT_ATOMS: atom_id res chain seq x y z
N ARG A 1 -16.14 -13.61 16.91
CA ARG A 1 -16.15 -12.42 17.79
C ARG A 1 -16.47 -11.22 16.90
N ALA A 2 -17.59 -10.53 17.12
CA ALA A 2 -17.94 -9.36 16.31
C ALA A 2 -16.92 -8.23 16.60
N ARG A 3 -16.43 -7.56 15.55
CA ARG A 3 -15.52 -6.41 15.68
C ARG A 3 -16.27 -5.23 16.29
N GLY A 4 -15.65 -4.55 17.25
CA GLY A 4 -16.25 -3.42 17.97
C GLY A 4 -16.09 -2.08 17.24
N PRO A 5 -16.86 -1.05 17.61
CA PRO A 5 -16.80 0.28 16.99
C PRO A 5 -15.41 0.93 17.05
N ALA A 6 -14.63 0.67 18.10
CA ALA A 6 -13.27 1.16 18.23
C ALA A 6 -12.30 0.59 17.17
N GLU A 7 -12.47 -0.69 16.79
CA GLU A 7 -11.61 -1.33 15.79
C GLU A 7 -11.86 -0.72 14.40
N PHE A 8 -13.12 -0.41 14.08
CA PHE A 8 -13.47 0.30 12.85
C PHE A 8 -12.99 1.75 12.85
N ALA A 9 -13.09 2.45 14.00
CA ALA A 9 -12.57 3.81 14.12
C ALA A 9 -11.06 3.87 13.89
N LEU A 10 -10.29 2.92 14.44
CA LEU A 10 -8.84 2.82 14.23
C LEU A 10 -8.50 2.52 12.77
N ALA A 11 -9.19 1.56 12.15
CA ALA A 11 -8.99 1.25 10.74
C ALA A 11 -9.32 2.46 9.85
N GLY A 12 -10.44 3.14 10.11
CA GLY A 12 -10.86 4.34 9.38
C GLY A 12 -9.87 5.49 9.54
N ALA A 13 -9.35 5.74 10.75
CA ALA A 13 -8.32 6.74 10.99
C ALA A 13 -7.03 6.43 10.20
N GLY A 14 -6.62 5.16 10.15
CA GLY A 14 -5.48 4.73 9.33
C GLY A 14 -5.68 5.02 7.84
N VAL A 15 -6.87 4.72 7.29
CA VAL A 15 -7.22 5.03 5.91
C VAL A 15 -7.21 6.54 5.65
N ALA A 16 -7.82 7.33 6.54
CA ALA A 16 -7.86 8.78 6.40
C ALA A 16 -6.47 9.42 6.39
N LEU A 17 -5.55 8.93 7.23
CA LEU A 17 -4.16 9.36 7.23
C LEU A 17 -3.43 8.99 5.93
N GLY A 18 -3.62 7.76 5.44
CA GLY A 18 -3.04 7.30 4.18
C GLY A 18 -3.51 8.15 2.99
N GLU A 19 -4.81 8.47 2.94
CA GLU A 19 -5.39 9.31 1.90
C GLU A 19 -4.87 10.75 1.99
N HIS A 20 -4.75 11.30 3.20
CA HIS A 20 -4.19 12.64 3.39
C HIS A 20 -2.75 12.73 2.89
N VAL A 21 -1.90 11.75 3.23
CA VAL A 21 -0.52 11.68 2.75
C VAL A 21 -0.47 11.50 1.22
N THR A 22 -1.35 10.69 0.67
CA THR A 22 -1.48 10.50 -0.79
C THR A 22 -1.84 11.81 -1.49
N SER A 23 -2.80 12.56 -0.95
CA SER A 23 -3.18 13.89 -1.44
C SER A 23 -2.00 14.87 -1.38
N LEU A 24 -1.24 14.89 -0.28
CA LEU A 24 -0.04 15.73 -0.16
C LEU A 24 1.04 15.36 -1.19
N ALA A 25 1.24 14.07 -1.47
CA ALA A 25 2.21 13.62 -2.47
C ALA A 25 1.85 14.12 -3.88
N PHE A 26 0.58 14.04 -4.28
CA PHE A 26 0.11 14.59 -5.56
C PHE A 26 0.11 16.12 -5.61
N ALA A 27 0.02 16.81 -4.47
CA ALA A 27 0.18 18.26 -4.40
C ALA A 27 1.65 18.68 -4.54
N ALA A 28 2.60 17.84 -4.10
CA ALA A 28 4.03 18.17 -4.05
C ALA A 28 4.83 17.71 -5.28
N ALA A 29 4.37 16.71 -6.03
CA ALA A 29 5.10 16.12 -7.15
C ALA A 29 4.19 15.82 -8.35
N PRO A 30 4.74 15.77 -9.58
CA PRO A 30 3.98 15.35 -10.76
C PRO A 30 3.39 13.95 -10.59
N ALA A 31 2.23 13.72 -11.18
CA ALA A 31 1.53 12.43 -11.10
C ALA A 31 2.38 11.25 -11.62
N SER A 32 3.25 11.49 -12.60
CA SER A 32 4.19 10.49 -13.13
C SER A 32 5.21 10.02 -12.10
N ILE A 33 5.54 10.83 -11.09
CA ILE A 33 6.47 10.49 -10.01
C ILE A 33 5.72 10.01 -8.76
N ALA A 34 4.63 10.69 -8.39
CA ALA A 34 3.85 10.35 -7.22
C ALA A 34 3.20 8.96 -7.35
N SER A 35 2.62 8.61 -8.51
CA SER A 35 1.89 7.35 -8.68
C SER A 35 2.77 6.10 -8.53
N PRO A 36 3.98 6.02 -9.11
CA PRO A 36 4.91 4.91 -8.85
C PRO A 36 5.31 4.79 -7.39
N VAL A 37 5.61 5.92 -6.73
CA VAL A 37 5.99 5.94 -5.31
C VAL A 37 4.82 5.43 -4.46
N ILE A 38 3.60 5.88 -4.70
CA ILE A 38 2.42 5.42 -3.96
C ILE A 38 2.19 3.92 -4.20
N ASN A 39 2.38 3.41 -5.42
CA ASN A 39 2.21 1.99 -5.74
C ASN A 39 3.22 1.08 -5.04
N THR A 40 4.34 1.60 -4.51
CA THR A 40 5.25 0.80 -3.66
C THR A 40 4.55 0.28 -2.41
N GLN A 41 3.41 0.88 -2.00
CA GLN A 41 2.58 0.40 -0.90
C GLN A 41 2.13 -1.06 -1.09
N ALA A 42 2.03 -1.56 -2.32
CA ALA A 42 1.66 -2.94 -2.60
C ALA A 42 2.64 -3.93 -1.95
N VAL A 43 3.94 -3.60 -1.92
CA VAL A 43 4.96 -4.40 -1.24
C VAL A 43 4.71 -4.40 0.27
N VAL A 44 4.45 -3.23 0.85
CA VAL A 44 4.15 -3.09 2.29
C VAL A 44 2.90 -3.90 2.66
N ALA A 45 1.85 -3.86 1.84
CA ALA A 45 0.63 -4.63 2.05
C ALA A 45 0.90 -6.15 2.03
N VAL A 46 1.75 -6.62 1.11
CA VAL A 46 2.15 -8.04 1.05
C VAL A 46 2.98 -8.44 2.27
N LEU A 47 3.92 -7.60 2.71
CA LEU A 47 4.70 -7.83 3.93
C LEU A 47 3.79 -7.93 5.16
N LEU A 48 2.86 -7.00 5.33
CA LEU A 48 1.89 -7.03 6.41
C LEU A 48 0.98 -8.26 6.33
N GLY A 49 0.51 -8.65 5.14
CA GLY A 49 -0.25 -9.89 4.96
C GLY A 49 0.56 -11.14 5.33
N GLY A 50 1.82 -11.22 4.92
CA GLY A 50 2.72 -12.31 5.29
C GLY A 50 2.96 -12.41 6.80
N VAL A 51 3.18 -11.28 7.47
CA VAL A 51 3.51 -11.24 8.90
C VAL A 51 2.26 -11.37 9.79
N VAL A 52 1.22 -10.58 9.53
CA VAL A 52 0.03 -10.47 10.39
C VAL A 52 -0.98 -11.59 10.10
N LEU A 53 -1.21 -11.90 8.81
CA LEU A 53 -2.21 -12.88 8.39
C LEU A 53 -1.61 -14.28 8.17
N ARG A 54 -0.27 -14.42 8.25
CA ARG A 54 0.49 -15.68 8.07
C ARG A 54 0.12 -16.40 6.77
N GLU A 55 0.07 -15.64 5.69
CA GLU A 55 -0.37 -16.16 4.41
C GLU A 55 0.57 -17.23 3.81
N ARG A 56 -0.04 -18.26 3.22
CA ARG A 56 0.70 -19.42 2.66
C ARG A 56 1.51 -19.09 1.41
N ALA A 57 1.04 -18.16 0.58
CA ALA A 57 1.64 -17.81 -0.72
C ALA A 57 2.54 -16.55 -0.65
N PHE A 58 3.11 -16.27 0.52
CA PHE A 58 3.85 -15.02 0.77
C PHE A 58 4.96 -14.75 -0.26
N GLY A 59 5.79 -15.74 -0.57
CA GLY A 59 6.88 -15.59 -1.55
C GLY A 59 6.39 -15.19 -2.94
N THR A 60 5.37 -15.88 -3.46
CA THR A 60 4.76 -15.58 -4.77
C THR A 60 4.17 -14.17 -4.81
N ARG A 61 3.47 -13.76 -3.74
CA ARG A 61 2.90 -12.41 -3.64
C ARG A 61 3.96 -11.33 -3.54
N LEU A 62 5.09 -11.62 -2.89
CA LEU A 62 6.21 -10.70 -2.79
C LEU A 62 6.89 -10.49 -4.15
N VAL A 63 7.08 -11.58 -4.92
CA VAL A 63 7.56 -11.49 -6.31
C VAL A 63 6.58 -10.71 -7.18
N ALA A 64 5.27 -10.98 -7.06
CA ALA A 64 4.25 -10.25 -7.80
C ALA A 64 4.23 -8.75 -7.46
N ALA A 65 4.38 -8.39 -6.17
CA ALA A 65 4.46 -7.00 -5.75
C ALA A 65 5.73 -6.31 -6.27
N ALA A 66 6.88 -7.00 -6.22
CA ALA A 66 8.12 -6.48 -6.80
C ALA A 66 8.00 -6.25 -8.32
N LEU A 67 7.41 -7.21 -9.04
CA LEU A 67 7.12 -7.07 -10.47
C LEU A 67 6.19 -5.89 -10.75
N ALA A 68 5.11 -5.74 -9.97
CA ALA A 68 4.17 -4.63 -10.13
C ALA A 68 4.84 -3.27 -9.91
N VAL A 69 5.60 -3.12 -8.82
CA VAL A 69 6.33 -1.88 -8.51
C VAL A 69 7.36 -1.56 -9.59
N THR A 70 8.08 -2.58 -10.08
CA THR A 70 9.04 -2.41 -11.17
C THR A 70 8.32 -1.93 -12.44
N GLY A 71 7.21 -2.57 -12.82
CA GLY A 71 6.41 -2.17 -13.99
C GLY A 71 5.91 -0.73 -13.91
N VAL A 72 5.36 -0.31 -12.76
CA VAL A 72 4.92 1.07 -12.56
C VAL A 72 6.10 2.05 -12.56
N GLY A 73 7.23 1.66 -11.97
CA GLY A 73 8.46 2.46 -12.00
C GLY A 73 9.02 2.68 -13.40
N LEU A 74 8.94 1.67 -14.28
CA LEU A 74 9.37 1.81 -15.67
C LEU A 74 8.52 2.79 -16.48
N ILE A 75 7.22 2.93 -16.15
CA ILE A 75 6.33 3.92 -16.77
C ILE A 75 6.67 5.35 -16.33
N ALA A 76 7.36 5.49 -15.18
CA ALA A 76 7.71 6.78 -14.59
C ALA A 76 8.96 7.45 -15.18
N LEU A 77 9.78 6.66 -15.89
CA LEU A 77 11.02 7.07 -16.54
C LEU A 77 10.73 7.68 -17.91
#